data_AF-A0A926H9J5-F1
#
_entry.id   AF-A0A926H9J5-F1
#
_cell.length_a   1.000
_cell.length_b   1.000
_cell.length_c   1.000
_cell.angle_alpha   90.00
_cell.angle_beta   90.00
_cell.angle_gamma   90.00
#
_symmetry.space_group_name_H-M   'P 1'
#
loop_
_entity.id
_entity.type
_entity.pdbx_description
1 polymer ?
#
loop_
_entity_poly.entity_id
_entity_poly.type
_entity_poly.pdbx_seq_one_letter_code
_entity_poly.pdbx_strand_id
1 'polypeptide(L)'
;MVRVLSGSVNDWAARVRRLVLVLVGGYLLGLVLLAARPVLSLQEAEGLYRQQETATYHWTSSQVRLPLHGRTGPTQVALTLGLVRWPGDTPRQVTLATDAGVLARFEVAAKRQYHVVVPSSAPALVIRSSVERPPRDDSRWLGVVLFDATASAHGLPLQLSAQVLLLTALALALVLFAMWLTRRGYGLIGALTAGAFALRVVYLDGSPPGFNQDEVVSLVDAWFLLQTARDHWGHVLPLGAQEALGDWIPPLLTYLELPLVALLGPVPLAGRLTTAAIGTVAVPISYYTIRLLQLPLAAAVCAALVTAISPWQIFLSRFAIPPALVPTAWALCIWAALLFVQRAGRADATRLAIVAGLALYAYPTMKLAVPLLVGWAVLIALLHHDRSWWPRWVAPLLLLALLW
;
A
#
# COMPACT_ATOMS: atom_id res chain seq x y z
N MET A 1 -27.76 14.37 -51.76
CA MET A 1 -27.88 13.81 -50.39
C MET A 1 -26.58 13.09 -50.00
N VAL A 2 -25.43 13.78 -49.90
CA VAL A 2 -24.18 13.25 -49.29
C VAL A 2 -23.32 14.44 -48.86
N ARG A 3 -23.58 15.04 -47.69
CA ARG A 3 -22.71 16.10 -47.13
C ARG A 3 -22.91 16.28 -45.62
N VAL A 4 -22.85 15.20 -44.84
CA VAL A 4 -22.95 15.31 -43.35
C VAL A 4 -21.92 14.44 -42.59
N LEU A 5 -21.14 13.57 -43.23
CA LEU A 5 -20.27 12.62 -42.51
C LEU A 5 -18.76 12.96 -42.47
N SER A 6 -18.29 14.04 -43.11
CA SER A 6 -16.85 14.37 -43.11
C SER A 6 -16.38 15.18 -41.89
N GLY A 7 -17.30 15.76 -41.11
CA GLY A 7 -16.96 16.59 -39.94
C GLY A 7 -16.55 15.80 -38.69
N SER A 8 -17.04 14.56 -38.52
CA SER A 8 -16.78 13.77 -37.31
C SER A 8 -15.44 13.02 -37.33
N VAL A 9 -14.97 12.61 -38.51
CA VAL A 9 -13.72 11.83 -38.66
C VAL A 9 -12.49 12.71 -38.44
N ASN A 10 -12.49 13.95 -38.97
CA ASN A 10 -11.38 14.89 -38.76
C ASN A 10 -11.26 15.35 -37.31
N ASP A 11 -12.38 15.54 -36.62
CA ASP A 11 -12.37 15.96 -35.21
C ASP A 11 -11.95 14.81 -34.29
N TRP A 12 -12.30 13.55 -34.63
CA TRP A 12 -11.78 12.36 -33.97
C TRP A 12 -10.27 12.20 -34.16
N ALA A 13 -9.77 12.28 -35.39
CA ALA A 13 -8.34 12.17 -35.69
C ALA A 13 -7.52 13.26 -34.97
N ALA A 14 -8.04 14.49 -34.90
CA ALA A 14 -7.40 15.59 -34.17
C ALA A 14 -7.38 15.39 -32.64
N ARG A 15 -8.40 14.75 -32.05
CA ARG A 15 -8.45 14.40 -30.62
C ARG A 15 -7.49 13.26 -30.29
N VAL A 16 -7.46 12.21 -31.11
CA VAL A 16 -6.53 11.09 -30.94
C VAL A 16 -5.09 11.56 -31.06
N ARG A 17 -4.78 12.40 -32.06
CA ARG A 17 -3.43 12.98 -32.21
C ARG A 17 -3.00 13.80 -31.00
N ARG A 18 -3.89 14.63 -30.43
CA ARG A 18 -3.62 15.39 -29.21
C ARG A 18 -3.36 14.48 -28.01
N LEU A 19 -4.15 13.44 -27.84
CA LEU A 19 -3.95 12.46 -26.76
C LEU A 19 -2.61 11.75 -26.88
N VAL A 20 -2.26 11.27 -28.08
CA VAL A 20 -0.96 10.61 -28.34
C VAL A 20 0.21 11.55 -28.04
N LEU A 21 0.14 12.81 -28.47
CA LEU A 21 1.19 13.80 -28.18
C LEU A 21 1.37 14.04 -26.68
N VAL A 22 0.27 14.13 -25.92
CA VAL A 22 0.33 14.27 -24.45
C VAL A 22 0.95 13.04 -23.81
N LEU A 23 0.58 11.83 -24.24
CA LEU A 23 1.12 10.58 -23.70
C LEU A 23 2.62 10.43 -24.00
N VAL A 24 3.02 10.69 -25.23
CA VAL A 24 4.44 10.65 -25.63
C VAL A 24 5.23 11.73 -24.90
N GLY A 25 4.70 12.95 -24.82
CA GLY A 25 5.34 14.04 -24.06
C GLY A 25 5.49 13.72 -22.58
N GLY A 26 4.45 13.18 -21.95
CA GLY A 26 4.49 12.75 -20.55
C GLY A 26 5.46 11.60 -20.30
N TYR A 27 5.49 10.61 -21.21
CA TYR A 27 6.45 9.51 -21.16
C TYR A 27 7.89 10.02 -21.28
N LEU A 28 8.20 10.87 -22.27
CA LEU A 28 9.54 11.43 -22.46
C LEU A 28 9.97 12.27 -21.25
N LEU A 29 9.07 13.09 -20.71
CA LEU A 29 9.33 13.90 -19.52
C LEU A 29 9.62 13.00 -18.30
N GLY A 30 8.79 11.98 -18.06
CA GLY A 30 9.00 11.02 -16.97
C GLY A 30 10.32 10.27 -17.10
N LEU A 31 10.70 9.88 -18.32
CA LEU A 31 11.98 9.23 -18.59
C LEU A 31 13.16 10.15 -18.30
N VAL A 32 13.10 11.43 -18.70
CA VAL A 32 14.13 12.43 -18.38
C VAL A 32 14.24 12.64 -16.87
N LEU A 33 13.12 12.82 -16.17
CA LEU A 33 13.09 13.06 -14.72
C LEU A 33 13.65 11.87 -13.93
N LEU A 34 13.29 10.64 -14.30
CA LEU A 34 13.81 9.44 -13.63
C LEU A 34 15.26 9.15 -14.02
N ALA A 35 15.66 9.39 -15.28
CA ALA A 35 17.04 9.21 -15.71
C ALA A 35 18.01 10.24 -15.09
N ALA A 36 17.50 11.39 -14.63
CA ALA A 36 18.25 12.38 -13.88
C ALA A 36 18.48 12.00 -12.40
N ARG A 37 17.78 10.98 -11.87
CA ARG A 37 18.04 10.49 -10.51
C ARG A 37 19.43 9.85 -10.41
N PRO A 38 20.15 10.02 -9.29
CA PRO A 38 21.42 9.35 -9.10
C PRO A 38 21.22 7.84 -9.06
N VAL A 39 22.20 7.09 -9.58
CA VAL A 39 22.18 5.62 -9.62
C VAL A 39 22.15 5.02 -8.21
N LEU A 40 22.75 5.72 -7.24
CA LEU A 40 22.76 5.35 -5.83
C LEU A 40 22.47 6.60 -5.00
N SER A 41 21.57 6.48 -4.04
CA SER A 41 21.26 7.52 -3.06
C SER A 41 21.43 6.98 -1.65
N LEU A 42 22.24 7.64 -0.83
CA LEU A 42 22.41 7.27 0.58
C LEU A 42 21.16 7.52 1.43
N GLN A 43 20.20 8.31 0.94
CA GLN A 43 18.91 8.52 1.60
C GLN A 43 17.98 7.31 1.48
N GLU A 44 18.18 6.50 0.44
CA GLU A 44 17.39 5.28 0.18
C GLU A 44 18.06 4.03 0.80
N ALA A 45 19.22 4.20 1.42
CA ALA A 45 19.97 3.11 2.02
C ALA A 45 19.37 2.64 3.33
N GLU A 46 19.25 1.32 3.49
CA GLU A 46 18.77 0.69 4.71
C GLU A 46 19.94 0.27 5.61
N GLY A 47 19.75 0.33 6.93
CA GLY A 47 20.76 -0.05 7.91
C GLY A 47 21.88 0.98 8.10
N LEU A 48 21.71 2.20 7.56
CA LEU A 48 22.56 3.36 7.84
C LEU A 48 21.97 4.21 8.95
N TYR A 49 22.83 4.64 9.87
CA TYR A 49 22.48 5.56 10.95
C TYR A 49 23.31 6.83 10.83
N ARG A 50 22.69 7.98 11.08
CA ARG A 50 23.35 9.28 11.07
C ARG A 50 23.14 9.95 12.42
N GLN A 51 24.22 10.47 13.02
CA GLN A 51 24.15 11.05 14.37
C GLN A 51 23.69 12.52 14.37
N GLN A 52 23.79 13.24 13.24
CA GLN A 52 23.35 14.64 13.06
C GLN A 52 23.25 15.02 11.58
N GLU A 53 22.37 15.96 11.20
CA GLU A 53 22.16 16.43 9.81
C GLU A 53 23.41 17.03 9.13
N THR A 54 24.46 17.34 9.89
CA THR A 54 25.72 17.90 9.41
C THR A 54 26.87 16.88 9.34
N ALA A 55 26.67 15.65 9.82
CA ALA A 55 27.73 14.64 9.81
C ALA A 55 28.04 14.17 8.38
N THR A 56 29.32 14.12 8.01
CA THR A 56 29.82 13.73 6.68
C THR A 56 30.02 12.21 6.52
N TYR A 57 29.45 11.42 7.42
CA TYR A 57 29.62 9.97 7.44
C TYR A 57 28.38 9.28 8.00
N HIS A 58 28.17 8.04 7.56
CA HIS A 58 27.07 7.18 7.96
C HIS A 58 27.62 5.95 8.67
N TRP A 59 27.04 5.64 9.82
CA TRP A 59 27.38 4.44 10.56
C TRP A 59 26.60 3.25 10.01
N THR A 60 27.26 2.13 9.74
CA THR A 60 26.57 0.93 9.27
C THR A 60 26.08 0.10 10.44
N SER A 61 24.95 -0.59 10.31
CA SER A 61 24.61 -1.70 11.19
C SER A 61 25.56 -2.91 10.96
N SER A 62 25.15 -4.12 11.36
CA SER A 62 25.78 -5.36 10.87
C SER A 62 25.56 -5.58 9.37
N GLN A 63 24.52 -4.98 8.81
CA GLN A 63 24.16 -5.03 7.39
C GLN A 63 23.65 -3.67 6.90
N VAL A 64 24.11 -3.26 5.72
CA VAL A 64 23.60 -2.11 4.98
C VAL A 64 23.20 -2.56 3.60
N ARG A 65 22.02 -2.13 3.14
CA ARG A 65 21.56 -2.34 1.76
C ARG A 65 21.58 -0.99 1.06
N LEU A 66 22.35 -0.88 -0.02
CA LEU A 66 22.43 0.29 -0.88
C LEU A 66 21.65 -0.01 -2.18
N PRO A 67 20.42 0.50 -2.35
CA PRO A 67 19.67 0.32 -3.59
C PRO A 67 20.41 0.90 -4.79
N LEU A 68 20.34 0.21 -5.92
CA LEU A 68 20.94 0.61 -7.18
C LEU A 68 19.86 0.76 -8.26
N HIS A 69 19.73 1.98 -8.80
CA HIS A 69 18.90 2.25 -9.98
C HIS A 69 19.66 1.84 -11.23
N GLY A 70 19.60 0.54 -11.53
CA GLY A 70 20.36 -0.10 -12.59
C GLY A 70 19.98 0.34 -14.01
N ARG A 71 20.94 0.16 -14.92
CA ARG A 71 20.74 0.20 -16.38
C ARG A 71 21.07 -1.17 -16.95
N THR A 72 20.89 -1.36 -18.25
CA THR A 72 21.17 -2.65 -18.92
C THR A 72 22.63 -3.11 -18.83
N GLY A 73 23.58 -2.20 -18.61
CA GLY A 73 25.00 -2.50 -18.40
C GLY A 73 25.40 -2.54 -16.91
N PRO A 74 26.64 -2.96 -16.61
CA PRO A 74 27.13 -3.07 -15.23
C PRO A 74 27.18 -1.70 -14.54
N THR A 75 27.05 -1.74 -13.21
CA THR A 75 27.13 -0.55 -12.36
C THR A 75 28.46 -0.54 -11.63
N GLN A 76 29.24 0.53 -11.80
CA GLN A 76 30.46 0.74 -11.01
C GLN A 76 30.09 1.52 -9.76
N VAL A 77 30.43 0.98 -8.59
CA VAL A 77 30.18 1.62 -7.29
C VAL A 77 31.52 1.92 -6.63
N ALA A 78 31.73 3.19 -6.27
CA ALA A 78 32.86 3.64 -5.49
C ALA A 78 32.41 3.89 -4.04
N LEU A 79 33.01 3.18 -3.09
CA LEU A 79 32.68 3.26 -1.66
C LEU A 79 33.90 3.73 -0.88
N THR A 80 33.71 4.65 0.05
CA THR A 80 34.75 5.03 1.03
C THR A 80 34.39 4.46 2.40
N LEU A 81 35.08 3.40 2.81
CA LEU A 81 34.86 2.72 4.08
C LEU A 81 36.03 2.97 5.03
N GLY A 82 35.76 2.99 6.34
CA GLY A 82 36.80 3.01 7.36
C GLY A 82 36.29 2.63 8.74
N LEU A 83 37.15 2.75 9.74
CA LEU A 83 36.83 2.55 11.15
C LEU A 83 36.86 3.89 11.90
N VAL A 84 36.12 3.98 13.00
CA VAL A 84 36.29 5.09 13.95
C VAL A 84 37.50 4.77 14.81
N ARG A 85 38.48 5.67 14.83
CA ARG A 85 39.75 5.46 15.54
C ARG A 85 39.51 5.34 17.04
N TRP A 86 39.65 4.13 17.57
CA TRP A 86 39.73 3.85 19.01
C TRP A 86 41.04 3.11 19.35
N PRO A 87 41.59 3.29 20.56
CA PRO A 87 42.73 2.50 21.01
C PRO A 87 42.35 1.01 21.05
N GLY A 88 43.05 0.18 20.25
CA GLY A 88 42.79 -1.26 20.16
C GLY A 88 41.92 -1.73 18.99
N ASP A 89 41.64 -0.86 18.00
CA ASP A 89 40.87 -1.26 16.81
C ASP A 89 41.50 -2.45 16.07
N THR A 90 40.73 -3.52 15.93
CA THR A 90 41.04 -4.65 15.06
C THR A 90 40.43 -4.41 13.68
N PRO A 91 41.11 -4.84 12.59
CA PRO A 91 40.51 -4.81 11.25
C PRO A 91 39.15 -5.52 11.23
N ARG A 92 38.15 -4.89 10.61
CA ARG A 92 36.80 -5.47 10.50
C ARG A 92 36.66 -6.27 9.22
N GLN A 93 36.13 -7.48 9.30
CA GLN A 93 35.75 -8.21 8.10
C GLN A 93 34.48 -7.59 7.50
N VAL A 94 34.60 -7.19 6.24
CA VAL A 94 33.51 -6.67 5.42
C VAL A 94 33.27 -7.62 4.26
N THR A 95 32.00 -7.95 4.03
CA THR A 95 31.53 -8.70 2.88
C THR A 95 30.69 -7.78 2.01
N LEU A 96 31.09 -7.60 0.76
CA LEU A 96 30.24 -6.99 -0.26
C LEU A 96 29.49 -8.12 -0.98
N ALA A 97 28.18 -7.99 -1.08
CA ALA A 97 27.31 -8.98 -1.69
C ALA A 97 26.20 -8.32 -2.50
N THR A 98 25.55 -9.12 -3.34
CA THR A 98 24.30 -8.81 -4.02
C THR A 98 23.30 -9.91 -3.69
N ASP A 99 22.05 -9.75 -4.11
CA ASP A 99 21.04 -10.80 -3.99
C ASP A 99 21.45 -12.09 -4.76
N ALA A 100 22.37 -11.99 -5.73
CA ALA A 100 22.91 -13.13 -6.49
C ALA A 100 24.13 -13.82 -5.83
N GLY A 101 24.71 -13.24 -4.78
CA GLY A 101 25.86 -13.82 -4.08
C GLY A 101 26.91 -12.81 -3.62
N VAL A 102 27.97 -13.34 -3.01
CA VAL A 102 29.08 -12.55 -2.47
C VAL A 102 29.98 -12.06 -3.61
N LEU A 103 30.25 -10.76 -3.64
CA LEU A 103 31.18 -10.13 -4.60
C LEU A 103 32.62 -10.14 -4.07
N ALA A 104 32.81 -9.79 -2.79
CA ALA A 104 34.13 -9.70 -2.18
C ALA A 104 34.07 -9.85 -0.65
N ARG A 105 35.16 -10.35 -0.06
CA ARG A 105 35.41 -10.33 1.38
C ARG A 105 36.78 -9.73 1.63
N PHE A 106 36.88 -8.76 2.52
CA PHE A 106 38.15 -8.09 2.84
C PHE A 106 38.11 -7.47 4.23
N GLU A 107 39.27 -7.07 4.72
CA GLU A 107 39.41 -6.39 6.00
C GLU A 107 39.52 -4.88 5.82
N VAL A 108 38.76 -4.13 6.61
CA VAL A 108 38.83 -2.68 6.68
C VAL A 108 39.55 -2.31 7.96
N ALA A 109 40.78 -1.80 7.83
CA ALA A 109 41.59 -1.32 8.95
C ALA A 109 41.68 0.21 9.01
N ALA A 110 41.55 0.89 7.87
CA ALA A 110 41.65 2.34 7.77
C ALA A 110 40.70 2.88 6.71
N LYS A 111 40.48 4.21 6.72
CA LYS A 111 39.69 4.89 5.69
C LYS A 111 40.33 4.69 4.32
N ARG A 112 39.63 3.99 3.42
CA ARG A 112 40.08 3.67 2.06
C ARG A 112 38.91 3.67 1.09
N GLN A 113 39.19 4.01 -0.17
CA GLN A 113 38.24 3.92 -1.26
C GLN A 113 38.32 2.55 -1.93
N TYR A 114 37.16 1.97 -2.22
CA TYR A 114 36.97 0.67 -2.84
C TYR A 114 36.11 0.85 -4.09
N HIS A 115 36.47 0.16 -5.18
CA HIS A 115 35.69 0.14 -6.41
C HIS A 115 35.17 -1.27 -6.62
N VAL A 116 33.87 -1.41 -6.80
CA VAL A 116 33.22 -2.71 -7.06
C VAL A 116 32.36 -2.59 -8.31
N VAL A 117 32.39 -3.63 -9.15
CA VAL A 117 31.53 -3.74 -10.31
C VAL A 117 30.37 -4.64 -9.93
N VAL A 118 29.16 -4.10 -10.03
CA VAL A 118 27.92 -4.78 -9.70
C VAL A 118 27.22 -5.20 -11.01
N PRO A 119 26.78 -6.47 -11.13
CA PRO A 119 26.03 -6.93 -12.30
C PRO A 119 24.76 -6.11 -12.53
N SER A 120 24.35 -5.92 -13.79
CA SER A 120 23.15 -5.16 -14.15
C SER A 120 21.84 -5.74 -13.60
N SER A 121 21.84 -7.03 -13.25
CA SER A 121 20.71 -7.74 -12.66
C SER A 121 20.55 -7.53 -11.15
N ALA A 122 21.55 -6.97 -10.46
CA ALA A 122 21.52 -6.82 -9.02
C ALA A 122 20.84 -5.49 -8.62
N PRO A 123 19.72 -5.51 -7.88
CA PRO A 123 18.96 -4.31 -7.53
C PRO A 123 19.58 -3.52 -6.36
N ALA A 124 20.55 -4.10 -5.66
CA ALA A 124 21.22 -3.47 -4.53
C ALA A 124 22.63 -4.03 -4.30
N LEU A 125 23.49 -3.21 -3.70
CA LEU A 125 24.76 -3.63 -3.10
C LEU A 125 24.57 -3.76 -1.60
N VAL A 126 24.84 -4.94 -1.05
CA VAL A 126 24.75 -5.23 0.38
C VAL A 126 26.14 -5.24 0.98
N ILE A 127 26.33 -4.43 2.03
CA ILE A 127 27.54 -4.40 2.85
C ILE A 127 27.21 -5.12 4.15
N ARG A 128 27.91 -6.21 4.44
CA ARG A 128 27.84 -6.90 5.74
C ARG A 128 29.15 -6.73 6.47
N SER A 129 29.11 -6.47 7.76
CA SER A 129 30.30 -6.31 8.58
C SER A 129 30.12 -6.96 9.95
N SER A 130 31.19 -7.55 10.47
CA SER A 130 31.24 -7.99 11.87
C SER A 130 31.05 -6.80 12.81
N VAL A 131 30.19 -6.92 13.82
CA VAL A 131 30.04 -5.93 14.89
C VAL A 131 30.74 -6.49 16.14
N GLU A 132 31.81 -5.86 16.61
CA GLU A 132 32.30 -6.10 17.99
C GLU A 132 31.58 -5.16 18.95
N ARG A 133 31.44 -5.61 20.19
CA ARG A 133 31.02 -4.74 21.28
C ARG A 133 32.20 -3.84 21.69
N PRO A 134 31.96 -2.55 21.98
CA PRO A 134 32.99 -1.68 22.51
C PRO A 134 33.37 -2.11 23.92
N PRO A 135 34.51 -1.61 24.42
CA PRO A 135 34.70 -1.48 25.86
C PRO A 135 33.51 -0.70 26.45
N ARG A 136 32.78 -1.31 27.40
CA ARG A 136 31.59 -0.78 28.13
C ARG A 136 30.19 -1.10 27.55
N ASP A 137 30.03 -2.09 26.68
CA ASP A 137 28.72 -2.66 26.29
C ASP A 137 27.68 -1.60 25.81
N ASP A 138 28.10 -0.60 25.02
CA ASP A 138 27.16 0.36 24.41
C ASP A 138 26.33 -0.32 23.31
N SER A 139 25.01 -0.30 23.47
CA SER A 139 24.05 -0.95 22.55
C SER A 139 23.93 -0.28 21.18
N ARG A 140 24.56 0.88 20.97
CA ARG A 140 24.49 1.66 19.72
C ARG A 140 25.56 1.27 18.71
N TRP A 141 26.10 0.06 18.77
CA TRP A 141 27.28 -0.29 17.98
C TRP A 141 27.02 -0.66 16.52
N LEU A 142 27.93 -0.14 15.70
CA LEU A 142 27.80 0.04 14.26
C LEU A 142 29.07 -0.54 13.63
N GLY A 143 28.93 -1.33 12.56
CA GLY A 143 30.00 -2.14 11.99
C GLY A 143 31.18 -1.34 11.45
N VAL A 144 31.10 -0.86 10.21
CA VAL A 144 32.08 0.05 9.59
C VAL A 144 31.46 1.44 9.42
N VAL A 145 32.29 2.43 9.09
CA VAL A 145 31.82 3.76 8.72
C VAL A 145 31.84 3.89 7.21
N LEU A 146 30.68 4.23 6.63
CA LEU A 146 30.53 4.62 5.23
C LEU A 146 30.64 6.15 5.13
N PHE A 147 31.78 6.63 4.64
CA PHE A 147 32.03 8.06 4.46
C PHE A 147 31.40 8.61 3.19
N ASP A 148 31.43 7.83 2.11
CA ASP A 148 30.89 8.24 0.81
C ASP A 148 30.55 7.02 -0.04
N ALA A 149 29.55 7.15 -0.89
CA ALA A 149 29.17 6.14 -1.87
C ALA A 149 28.65 6.84 -3.14
N THR A 150 29.27 6.54 -4.26
CA THR A 150 28.83 7.02 -5.58
C THR A 150 28.74 5.86 -6.56
N ALA A 151 27.82 5.94 -7.52
CA ALA A 151 27.63 4.90 -8.52
C ALA A 151 27.45 5.48 -9.92
N SER A 152 28.02 4.81 -10.92
CA SER A 152 27.81 5.07 -12.34
C SER A 152 27.32 3.80 -13.03
N ALA A 153 26.14 3.88 -13.66
CA ALA A 153 25.56 2.77 -14.42
C ALA A 153 25.69 3.05 -15.91
N HIS A 154 26.03 2.02 -16.69
CA HIS A 154 26.14 2.11 -18.14
C HIS A 154 24.95 1.43 -18.85
N GLY A 155 24.65 1.85 -20.08
CA GLY A 155 23.61 1.24 -20.91
C GLY A 155 22.27 1.97 -20.93
N LEU A 156 21.28 1.35 -21.59
CA LEU A 156 19.93 1.86 -21.72
C LEU A 156 19.12 1.64 -20.42
N PRO A 157 18.27 2.61 -20.04
CA PRO A 157 17.44 2.52 -18.83
C PRO A 157 16.13 1.76 -19.09
N LEU A 158 16.19 0.52 -19.58
CA LEU A 158 14.99 -0.23 -20.01
C LEU A 158 13.98 -0.44 -18.88
N GLN A 159 14.44 -0.76 -17.67
CA GLN A 159 13.57 -0.93 -16.50
C GLN A 159 12.84 0.37 -16.13
N LEU A 160 13.56 1.49 -16.06
CA LEU A 160 12.96 2.82 -15.87
C LEU A 160 11.98 3.14 -16.99
N SER A 161 12.30 2.81 -18.23
CA SER A 161 11.41 3.03 -19.38
C SER A 161 10.09 2.26 -19.25
N ALA A 162 10.14 1.01 -18.77
CA ALA A 162 8.97 0.19 -18.52
C ALA A 162 8.12 0.76 -17.37
N GLN A 163 8.76 1.21 -16.28
CA GLN A 163 8.08 1.89 -15.17
C GLN A 163 7.36 3.16 -15.64
N VAL A 164 8.02 4.02 -16.43
CA VAL A 164 7.40 5.25 -16.95
C VAL A 164 6.24 4.93 -17.90
N LEU A 165 6.39 3.91 -18.75
CA LEU A 165 5.31 3.47 -19.62
C LEU A 165 4.10 3.01 -18.83
N LEU A 166 4.31 2.19 -17.79
CA LEU A 166 3.26 1.72 -16.90
C LEU A 166 2.58 2.90 -16.18
N LEU A 167 3.35 3.83 -15.62
CA LEU A 167 2.81 5.02 -14.96
C LEU A 167 2.00 5.89 -15.93
N THR A 168 2.46 6.03 -17.17
CA THR A 168 1.75 6.78 -18.21
C THR A 168 0.43 6.09 -18.59
N ALA A 169 0.44 4.76 -18.72
CA ALA A 169 -0.77 3.99 -19.00
C ALA A 169 -1.79 4.05 -17.84
N LEU A 170 -1.32 3.96 -16.59
CA LEU A 170 -2.15 4.13 -15.40
C LEU A 170 -2.73 5.53 -15.32
N ALA A 171 -1.94 6.57 -15.56
CA ALA A 171 -2.42 7.96 -15.59
C ALA A 171 -3.50 8.16 -16.67
N LEU A 172 -3.31 7.58 -17.85
CA LEU A 172 -4.33 7.60 -18.91
C LEU A 172 -5.62 6.90 -18.46
N ALA A 173 -5.51 5.71 -17.87
CA ALA A 173 -6.67 4.96 -17.38
C ALA A 173 -7.44 5.78 -16.32
N LEU A 174 -6.73 6.44 -15.41
CA LEU A 174 -7.33 7.32 -14.39
C LEU A 174 -8.04 8.52 -15.02
N VAL A 175 -7.44 9.18 -16.03
CA VAL A 175 -8.08 10.28 -16.75
C VAL A 175 -9.34 9.82 -17.47
N LEU A 176 -9.28 8.69 -18.18
CA LEU A 176 -10.44 8.12 -18.87
C LEU A 176 -11.55 7.74 -17.87
N PHE A 177 -11.18 7.18 -16.71
CA PHE A 177 -12.12 6.87 -15.65
C PHE A 177 -12.76 8.13 -15.06
N ALA A 178 -11.99 9.20 -14.81
CA ALA A 178 -12.52 10.48 -14.35
C ALA A 178 -13.46 11.13 -15.38
N MET A 179 -13.13 11.05 -16.68
CA MET A 179 -14.01 11.48 -17.77
C MET A 179 -15.30 10.65 -17.82
N TRP A 180 -15.22 9.34 -17.57
CA TRP A 180 -16.40 8.49 -17.48
C TRP A 180 -17.28 8.85 -16.27
N LEU A 181 -16.70 9.06 -15.09
CA LEU A 181 -17.41 9.46 -13.88
C LEU A 181 -18.17 10.78 -14.08
N THR A 182 -17.48 11.80 -14.61
CA THR A 182 -18.07 13.11 -14.89
C THR A 182 -19.23 13.01 -15.89
N ARG A 183 -19.06 12.27 -16.99
CA ARG A 183 -20.13 12.02 -17.97
C ARG A 183 -21.36 11.30 -17.39
N ARG A 184 -21.16 10.44 -16.37
CA ARG A 184 -22.24 9.72 -15.68
C ARG A 184 -22.85 10.51 -14.52
N GLY A 185 -22.39 11.73 -14.25
CA GLY A 185 -22.87 12.57 -13.14
C GLY A 185 -22.23 12.26 -11.78
N TYR A 186 -21.20 11.41 -11.74
CA TYR A 186 -20.45 11.07 -10.53
C TYR A 186 -19.18 11.92 -10.34
N GLY A 187 -19.00 12.98 -11.13
CA GLY A 187 -17.79 13.81 -11.09
C GLY A 187 -17.46 14.38 -9.71
N LEU A 188 -18.47 14.91 -9.01
CA LEU A 188 -18.29 15.48 -7.66
C LEU A 188 -17.84 14.43 -6.65
N ILE A 189 -18.54 13.30 -6.56
CA ILE A 189 -18.19 12.25 -5.60
C ILE A 189 -16.84 11.62 -5.96
N GLY A 190 -16.55 11.43 -7.26
CA GLY A 190 -15.25 10.98 -7.73
C GLY A 190 -14.11 11.90 -7.30
N ALA A 191 -14.29 13.22 -7.42
CA ALA A 191 -13.29 14.20 -6.98
C ALA A 191 -13.08 14.16 -5.46
N LEU A 192 -14.15 14.06 -4.66
CA LEU A 192 -14.06 13.93 -3.21
C LEU A 192 -13.34 12.64 -2.80
N THR A 193 -13.65 11.51 -3.43
CA THR A 193 -12.99 10.24 -3.17
C THR A 193 -11.52 10.27 -3.58
N ALA A 194 -11.17 10.90 -4.70
CA ALA A 194 -9.79 11.06 -5.12
C ALA A 194 -8.98 11.96 -4.16
N GLY A 195 -9.57 13.07 -3.71
CA GLY A 195 -8.96 13.94 -2.69
C GLY A 195 -8.77 13.22 -1.36
N ALA A 196 -9.76 12.44 -0.94
CA ALA A 196 -9.69 11.62 0.27
C ALA A 196 -8.57 10.55 0.19
N PHE A 197 -8.42 9.90 -0.96
CA PHE A 197 -7.33 8.96 -1.22
C PHE A 197 -5.98 9.66 -1.14
N ALA A 198 -5.82 10.80 -1.81
CA ALA A 198 -4.60 11.59 -1.81
C ALA A 198 -4.15 11.93 -0.37
N LEU A 199 -5.06 12.43 0.47
CA LEU A 199 -4.77 12.73 1.88
C LEU A 199 -4.29 11.50 2.67
N ARG A 200 -4.82 10.32 2.36
CA ARG A 200 -4.44 9.06 3.03
C ARG A 200 -3.11 8.51 2.53
N VAL A 201 -2.71 8.74 1.27
CA VAL A 201 -1.48 8.16 0.70
C VAL A 201 -0.27 9.09 0.67
N VAL A 202 -0.43 10.39 0.93
CA VAL A 202 0.70 11.33 0.99
C VAL A 202 1.70 10.89 2.05
N TYR A 203 2.95 10.66 1.66
CA TYR A 203 4.05 10.25 2.55
C TYR A 203 3.74 8.98 3.38
N LEU A 204 3.01 8.02 2.79
CA LEU A 204 2.56 6.81 3.47
C LEU A 204 3.70 5.83 3.81
N ASP A 205 4.75 5.84 2.99
CA ASP A 205 5.93 4.99 3.17
C ASP A 205 6.81 5.44 4.35
N GLY A 206 6.89 6.76 4.59
CA GLY A 206 7.71 7.34 5.66
C GLY A 206 6.94 7.72 6.93
N SER A 207 5.60 7.69 6.93
CA SER A 207 4.78 8.07 8.09
C SER A 207 3.51 7.22 8.23
N PRO A 208 3.36 6.47 9.35
CA PRO A 208 4.24 6.49 10.53
C PRO A 208 5.62 5.82 10.31
N PRO A 209 6.67 6.23 11.03
CA PRO A 209 8.01 5.67 10.85
C PRO A 209 8.10 4.23 11.39
N GLY A 210 8.80 3.36 10.66
CA GLY A 210 9.00 1.96 11.05
C GLY A 210 7.74 1.11 10.93
N PHE A 211 7.81 -0.08 11.52
CA PHE A 211 6.70 -1.02 11.59
C PHE A 211 6.03 -0.97 12.96
N ASN A 212 4.70 -1.08 12.98
CA ASN A 212 3.99 -1.56 14.16
C ASN A 212 3.95 -3.10 14.16
N GLN A 213 3.92 -3.70 15.36
CA GLN A 213 3.92 -5.16 15.51
C GLN A 213 2.71 -5.82 14.82
N ASP A 214 1.53 -5.21 14.86
CA ASP A 214 0.31 -5.75 14.26
C ASP A 214 0.37 -5.65 12.73
N GLU A 215 1.01 -4.60 12.19
CA GLU A 215 1.29 -4.49 10.74
C GLU A 215 2.21 -5.63 10.27
N VAL A 216 3.27 -5.93 11.05
CA VAL A 216 4.21 -6.99 10.72
C VAL A 216 3.51 -8.35 10.69
N VAL A 217 2.71 -8.65 11.71
CA VAL A 217 1.99 -9.92 11.79
C VAL A 217 1.09 -10.11 10.57
N SER A 218 0.25 -9.13 10.24
CA SER A 218 -0.67 -9.24 9.10
C SER A 218 0.06 -9.42 7.77
N LEU A 219 1.15 -8.66 7.56
CA LEU A 219 1.96 -8.75 6.34
C LEU A 219 2.75 -10.05 6.23
N VAL A 220 3.31 -10.56 7.34
CA VAL A 220 4.00 -11.85 7.37
C VAL A 220 3.01 -12.95 7.06
N ASP A 221 1.83 -12.96 7.67
CA ASP A 221 0.81 -13.96 7.36
C ASP A 221 0.34 -13.90 5.92
N ALA A 222 0.10 -12.70 5.37
CA ALA A 222 -0.24 -12.55 3.97
C ALA A 222 0.86 -13.13 3.07
N TRP A 223 2.14 -12.90 3.41
CA TRP A 223 3.27 -13.48 2.68
C TRP A 223 3.30 -15.01 2.77
N PHE A 224 3.17 -15.59 3.96
CA PHE A 224 3.14 -17.05 4.15
C PHE A 224 1.97 -17.70 3.40
N LEU A 225 0.79 -17.06 3.42
CA LEU A 225 -0.39 -17.53 2.71
C LEU A 225 -0.18 -17.54 1.19
N LEU A 226 0.48 -16.53 0.62
CA LEU A 226 0.82 -16.51 -0.81
C LEU A 226 1.77 -17.64 -1.21
N GLN A 227 2.71 -18.00 -0.33
CA GLN A 227 3.74 -18.99 -0.63
C GLN A 227 3.28 -20.42 -0.38
N THR A 228 2.47 -20.65 0.66
CA THR A 228 2.21 -21.99 1.20
C THR A 228 0.74 -22.29 1.46
N ALA A 229 -0.16 -21.31 1.25
CA ALA A 229 -1.55 -21.35 1.69
C ALA A 229 -1.71 -21.61 3.20
N ARG A 230 -0.66 -21.33 3.99
CA ARG A 230 -0.62 -21.44 5.44
C ARG A 230 -0.22 -20.12 6.08
N ASP A 231 -0.63 -19.89 7.32
CA ASP A 231 -0.15 -18.77 8.14
C ASP A 231 1.26 -19.04 8.71
N HIS A 232 1.79 -18.11 9.49
CA HIS A 232 3.13 -18.22 10.10
C HIS A 232 3.26 -19.35 11.14
N TRP A 233 2.14 -19.89 11.63
CA TRP A 233 2.09 -21.07 12.51
C TRP A 233 1.85 -22.38 11.76
N GLY A 234 1.60 -22.32 10.45
CA GLY A 234 1.37 -23.49 9.60
C GLY A 234 -0.10 -23.91 9.47
N HIS A 235 -1.05 -23.13 10.00
CA HIS A 235 -2.48 -23.40 9.81
C HIS A 235 -2.89 -23.10 8.36
N VAL A 236 -3.62 -24.04 7.74
CA VAL A 236 -4.08 -23.90 6.36
C VAL A 236 -5.27 -22.92 6.31
N LEU A 237 -5.12 -21.83 5.56
CA LEU A 237 -6.17 -20.83 5.30
C LEU A 237 -7.01 -20.48 6.55
N PRO A 238 -6.41 -19.84 7.59
CA PRO A 238 -7.16 -19.49 8.79
C PRO A 238 -8.27 -18.49 8.46
N LEU A 239 -9.52 -18.89 8.63
CA LEU A 239 -10.70 -18.06 8.33
C LEU A 239 -11.33 -17.44 9.58
N GLY A 240 -11.15 -18.06 10.76
CA GLY A 240 -11.80 -17.61 12.00
C GLY A 240 -11.01 -16.56 12.78
N ALA A 241 -9.71 -16.81 12.93
CA ALA A 241 -8.74 -15.94 13.60
C ALA A 241 -7.33 -16.43 13.28
N GLN A 242 -6.35 -15.56 13.47
CA GLN A 242 -4.92 -15.85 13.35
C GLN A 242 -4.26 -15.65 14.71
N GLU A 243 -3.49 -16.63 15.15
CA GLU A 243 -2.77 -16.51 16.42
C GLU A 243 -1.53 -15.65 16.23
N ALA A 244 -1.36 -14.61 17.04
CA ALA A 244 -0.14 -13.82 17.05
C ALA A 244 0.07 -13.13 18.39
N LEU A 245 1.31 -13.18 18.90
CA LEU A 245 1.72 -12.50 20.13
C LEU A 245 0.81 -12.80 21.35
N GLY A 246 0.19 -13.99 21.39
CA GLY A 246 -0.74 -14.39 22.45
C GLY A 246 -2.17 -13.85 22.29
N ASP A 247 -2.51 -13.25 21.13
CA ASP A 247 -3.85 -12.78 20.77
C ASP A 247 -4.41 -13.53 19.53
N TRP A 248 -5.72 -13.40 19.30
CA TRP A 248 -6.46 -13.98 18.18
C TRP A 248 -6.96 -12.88 17.24
N ILE A 249 -6.15 -12.58 16.23
CA ILE A 249 -6.35 -11.47 15.31
C ILE A 249 -7.38 -11.84 14.23
N PRO A 250 -8.37 -10.96 13.95
CA PRO A 250 -9.30 -11.15 12.84
C PRO A 250 -8.58 -11.15 11.48
N PRO A 251 -8.88 -12.10 10.57
CA PRO A 251 -8.05 -12.34 9.41
C PRO A 251 -8.36 -11.45 8.19
N LEU A 252 -9.44 -10.64 8.22
CA LEU A 252 -9.89 -9.93 7.02
C LEU A 252 -8.81 -9.01 6.44
N LEU A 253 -8.07 -8.30 7.30
CA LEU A 253 -7.00 -7.42 6.83
C LEU A 253 -5.93 -8.20 6.08
N THR A 254 -5.43 -9.29 6.67
CA THR A 254 -4.43 -10.18 6.06
C THR A 254 -4.84 -10.63 4.65
N TYR A 255 -6.10 -11.04 4.47
CA TYR A 255 -6.59 -11.45 3.14
C TYR A 255 -6.71 -10.27 2.16
N LEU A 256 -7.08 -9.09 2.63
CA LEU A 256 -7.13 -7.87 1.80
C LEU A 256 -5.73 -7.40 1.38
N GLU A 257 -4.70 -7.71 2.17
CA GLU A 257 -3.30 -7.37 1.89
C GLU A 257 -2.64 -8.29 0.84
N LEU A 258 -3.14 -9.52 0.66
CA LEU A 258 -2.58 -10.51 -0.29
C LEU A 258 -2.22 -9.93 -1.67
N PRO A 259 -3.07 -9.15 -2.36
CA PRO A 259 -2.74 -8.64 -3.68
C PRO A 259 -1.57 -7.66 -3.65
N LEU A 260 -1.48 -6.80 -2.62
CA LEU A 260 -0.40 -5.82 -2.52
C LEU A 260 0.89 -6.45 -2.01
N VAL A 261 0.80 -7.44 -1.13
CA VAL A 261 1.98 -8.23 -0.71
C VAL A 261 2.53 -9.05 -1.87
N ALA A 262 1.69 -9.59 -2.76
CA ALA A 262 2.15 -10.28 -3.96
C ALA A 262 2.90 -9.35 -4.94
N LEU A 263 2.53 -8.07 -4.99
CA LEU A 263 3.11 -7.08 -5.90
C LEU A 263 4.34 -6.36 -5.33
N LEU A 264 4.31 -6.01 -4.05
CA LEU A 264 5.30 -5.15 -3.38
C LEU A 264 6.17 -5.90 -2.38
N GLY A 265 5.81 -7.14 -2.03
CA GLY A 265 6.36 -7.86 -0.89
C GLY A 265 5.75 -7.41 0.44
N PRO A 266 6.14 -8.04 1.56
CA PRO A 266 5.64 -7.73 2.90
C PRO A 266 6.32 -6.47 3.48
N VAL A 267 6.08 -5.33 2.84
CA VAL A 267 6.63 -4.02 3.21
C VAL A 267 5.52 -3.13 3.81
N PRO A 268 5.84 -2.10 4.64
CA PRO A 268 4.81 -1.26 5.28
C PRO A 268 3.87 -0.62 4.25
N LEU A 269 4.42 -0.22 3.10
CA LEU A 269 3.64 0.36 2.02
C LEU A 269 2.51 -0.55 1.53
N ALA A 270 2.69 -1.88 1.50
CA ALA A 270 1.68 -2.81 1.03
C ALA A 270 0.45 -2.82 1.95
N GLY A 271 0.66 -2.97 3.26
CA GLY A 271 -0.43 -2.97 4.23
C GLY A 271 -1.11 -1.60 4.33
N ARG A 272 -0.32 -0.54 4.38
CA ARG A 272 -0.86 0.82 4.52
C ARG A 272 -1.63 1.29 3.29
N LEU A 273 -1.20 0.92 2.08
CA LEU A 273 -1.99 1.18 0.88
C LEU A 273 -3.31 0.40 0.90
N THR A 274 -3.34 -0.81 1.45
CA THR A 274 -4.56 -1.59 1.65
C THR A 274 -5.54 -0.82 2.53
N THR A 275 -5.13 -0.43 3.73
CA THR A 275 -6.02 0.30 4.65
C THR A 275 -6.37 1.70 4.16
N ALA A 276 -5.47 2.39 3.45
CA ALA A 276 -5.75 3.68 2.82
C ALA A 276 -6.83 3.56 1.73
N ALA A 277 -6.74 2.51 0.91
CA ALA A 277 -7.73 2.23 -0.12
C ALA A 277 -9.10 1.90 0.49
N ILE A 278 -9.14 0.97 1.47
CA ILE A 278 -10.39 0.60 2.14
C ILE A 278 -11.02 1.79 2.89
N GLY A 279 -10.20 2.56 3.63
CA GLY A 279 -10.65 3.76 4.34
C GLY A 279 -11.21 4.85 3.41
N THR A 280 -10.72 4.91 2.17
CA THR A 280 -11.22 5.85 1.15
C THR A 280 -12.63 5.49 0.68
N VAL A 281 -12.98 4.19 0.63
CA VAL A 281 -14.30 3.72 0.19
C VAL A 281 -15.41 4.21 1.14
N ALA A 282 -15.11 4.54 2.40
CA ALA A 282 -16.08 5.13 3.32
C ALA A 282 -16.69 6.44 2.78
N VAL A 283 -15.96 7.22 1.97
CA VAL A 283 -16.43 8.50 1.43
C VAL A 283 -17.66 8.35 0.52
N PRO A 284 -17.62 7.55 -0.56
CA PRO A 284 -18.80 7.31 -1.38
C PRO A 284 -19.91 6.61 -0.60
N ILE A 285 -19.58 5.70 0.33
CA ILE A 285 -20.61 5.05 1.17
C ILE A 285 -21.39 6.09 1.97
N SER A 286 -20.70 6.97 2.72
CA SER A 286 -21.33 8.04 3.49
C SER A 286 -22.21 8.95 2.61
N TYR A 287 -21.72 9.33 1.42
CA TYR A 287 -22.51 10.09 0.45
C TYR A 287 -23.81 9.38 0.07
N TYR A 288 -23.72 8.13 -0.38
CA TYR A 288 -24.88 7.37 -0.86
C TYR A 288 -25.83 6.99 0.26
N THR A 289 -25.36 6.83 1.49
CA THR A 289 -26.22 6.65 2.67
C THR A 289 -27.13 7.86 2.87
N ILE A 290 -26.59 9.09 2.81
CA ILE A 290 -27.41 10.29 2.96
C ILE A 290 -28.35 10.48 1.76
N ARG A 291 -27.91 10.14 0.54
CA ARG A 291 -28.80 10.14 -0.65
C ARG A 291 -29.92 9.12 -0.54
N LEU A 292 -29.66 7.96 0.07
CA LEU A 292 -30.64 6.90 0.30
C LEU A 292 -31.71 7.34 1.31
N LEU A 293 -31.34 8.17 2.29
CA LEU A 293 -32.27 8.82 3.21
C LEU A 293 -33.06 9.98 2.57
N GLN A 294 -32.92 10.19 1.25
CA GLN A 294 -33.58 11.25 0.48
C GLN A 294 -33.30 12.67 1.00
N LEU A 295 -32.17 12.85 1.71
CA LEU A 295 -31.75 14.16 2.20
C LEU A 295 -31.15 15.02 1.08
N PRO A 296 -31.13 16.36 1.25
CA PRO A 296 -30.63 17.27 0.23
C PRO A 296 -29.19 16.97 -0.19
N LEU A 297 -28.85 17.29 -1.44
CA LEU A 297 -27.50 17.08 -1.99
C LEU A 297 -26.41 17.69 -1.09
N ALA A 298 -26.66 18.88 -0.53
CA ALA A 298 -25.74 19.54 0.39
C ALA A 298 -25.40 18.66 1.60
N ALA A 299 -26.39 17.99 2.22
CA ALA A 299 -26.17 17.10 3.35
C ALA A 299 -25.31 15.89 2.94
N ALA A 300 -25.54 15.31 1.76
CA ALA A 300 -24.77 14.18 1.27
C ALA A 300 -23.31 14.56 0.98
N VAL A 301 -23.10 15.74 0.39
CA VAL A 301 -21.76 16.30 0.16
C VAL A 301 -21.06 16.59 1.49
N CYS A 302 -21.75 17.16 2.47
CA CYS A 302 -21.21 17.39 3.81
C CYS A 302 -20.77 16.08 4.48
N ALA A 303 -21.58 15.02 4.43
CA ALA A 303 -21.21 13.72 5.01
C ALA A 303 -19.97 13.11 4.33
N ALA A 304 -19.89 13.22 3.00
CA ALA A 304 -18.72 12.78 2.23
C ALA A 304 -17.47 13.59 2.61
N LEU A 305 -17.58 14.92 2.69
CA LEU A 305 -16.49 15.82 3.08
C LEU A 305 -15.99 15.52 4.49
N VAL A 306 -16.88 15.41 5.48
CA VAL A 306 -16.53 15.08 6.87
C VAL A 306 -15.80 13.73 6.92
N THR A 307 -16.24 12.73 6.17
CA THR A 307 -15.57 11.43 6.09
C THR A 307 -14.21 11.53 5.39
N ALA A 308 -14.09 12.37 4.36
CA ALA A 308 -12.86 12.57 3.60
C ALA A 308 -11.76 13.22 4.45
N ILE A 309 -12.11 14.25 5.23
CA ILE A 309 -11.16 15.10 5.99
C ILE A 309 -11.08 14.77 7.48
N SER A 310 -11.86 13.82 7.99
CA SER A 310 -11.85 13.46 9.42
C SER A 310 -10.45 13.02 9.86
N PRO A 311 -9.84 13.69 10.86
CA PRO A 311 -8.50 13.35 11.33
C PRO A 311 -8.40 11.90 11.79
N TRP A 312 -9.43 11.38 12.46
CA TRP A 312 -9.48 10.00 12.94
C TRP A 312 -9.52 8.99 11.79
N GLN A 313 -10.32 9.28 10.75
CA GLN A 313 -10.40 8.44 9.57
C GLN A 313 -9.08 8.42 8.81
N ILE A 314 -8.46 9.59 8.61
CA ILE A 314 -7.16 9.70 7.95
C ILE A 314 -6.10 8.94 8.75
N PHE A 315 -6.03 9.13 10.06
CA PHE A 315 -5.06 8.48 10.93
C PHE A 315 -5.20 6.94 10.89
N LEU A 316 -6.40 6.40 11.14
CA LEU A 316 -6.62 4.96 11.10
C LEU A 316 -6.33 4.35 9.72
N SER A 317 -6.71 5.04 8.64
CA SER A 317 -6.51 4.55 7.27
C SER A 317 -5.04 4.56 6.84
N ARG A 318 -4.13 5.08 7.66
CA ARG A 318 -2.69 5.11 7.39
C ARG A 318 -1.90 4.07 8.19
N PHE A 319 -2.60 3.27 8.97
CA PHE A 319 -2.04 2.27 9.85
C PHE A 319 -2.62 0.91 9.48
N ALA A 320 -1.77 -0.06 9.15
CA ALA A 320 -2.21 -1.36 8.64
C ALA A 320 -2.55 -2.32 9.78
N ILE A 321 -3.60 -2.00 10.55
CA ILE A 321 -4.08 -2.82 11.66
C ILE A 321 -5.57 -3.13 11.52
N PRO A 322 -6.08 -4.25 12.05
CA PRO A 322 -7.48 -4.65 11.87
C PRO A 322 -8.53 -3.56 12.22
N PRO A 323 -8.37 -2.75 13.29
CA PRO A 323 -9.25 -1.61 13.58
C PRO A 323 -9.44 -0.62 12.42
N ALA A 324 -8.47 -0.50 11.50
CA ALA A 324 -8.55 0.41 10.37
C ALA A 324 -9.71 0.08 9.40
N LEU A 325 -10.15 -1.18 9.37
CA LEU A 325 -11.27 -1.62 8.54
C LEU A 325 -12.64 -1.25 9.13
N VAL A 326 -12.70 -1.07 10.46
CA VAL A 326 -13.96 -0.93 11.21
C VAL A 326 -14.84 0.21 10.69
N PRO A 327 -14.34 1.44 10.48
CA PRO A 327 -15.23 2.53 10.10
C PRO A 327 -15.84 2.35 8.72
N THR A 328 -15.07 1.86 7.74
CA THR A 328 -15.60 1.56 6.40
C THR A 328 -16.58 0.40 6.44
N ALA A 329 -16.23 -0.70 7.13
CA ALA A 329 -17.10 -1.86 7.26
C ALA A 329 -18.41 -1.49 7.95
N TRP A 330 -18.36 -0.69 9.03
CA TRP A 330 -19.54 -0.22 9.73
C TRP A 330 -20.44 0.68 8.87
N ALA A 331 -19.83 1.64 8.15
CA ALA A 331 -20.57 2.49 7.21
C ALA A 331 -21.25 1.67 6.11
N LEU A 332 -20.56 0.64 5.59
CA LEU A 332 -21.11 -0.26 4.57
C LEU A 332 -22.26 -1.10 5.13
N CYS A 333 -22.13 -1.62 6.35
CA CYS A 333 -23.20 -2.33 7.06
C CYS A 333 -24.44 -1.45 7.23
N ILE A 334 -24.28 -0.21 7.68
CA ILE A 334 -25.40 0.75 7.82
C ILE A 334 -26.07 0.99 6.47
N TRP A 335 -25.28 1.24 5.42
CA TRP A 335 -25.81 1.47 4.08
C TRP A 335 -26.61 0.27 3.56
N ALA A 336 -26.06 -0.95 3.69
CA ALA A 336 -26.72 -2.17 3.27
C ALA A 336 -27.99 -2.46 4.09
N ALA A 337 -27.95 -2.20 5.40
CA ALA A 337 -29.10 -2.34 6.30
C ALA A 337 -30.23 -1.38 5.92
N LEU A 338 -29.92 -0.12 5.63
CA LEU A 338 -30.91 0.87 5.18
C LEU A 338 -31.52 0.49 3.83
N LEU A 339 -30.71 0.02 2.86
CA LEU A 339 -31.22 -0.46 1.59
C LEU A 339 -32.19 -1.63 1.76
N PHE A 340 -31.82 -2.57 2.63
CA PHE A 340 -32.65 -3.71 2.96
C PHE A 340 -33.95 -3.28 3.63
N VAL A 341 -33.91 -2.39 4.63
CA VAL A 341 -35.12 -1.87 5.30
C VAL A 341 -36.06 -1.18 4.32
N GLN A 342 -35.55 -0.39 3.37
CA GLN A 342 -36.40 0.33 2.41
C GLN A 342 -37.06 -0.60 1.38
N ARG A 343 -36.40 -1.71 1.00
CA ARG A 343 -36.81 -2.51 -0.18
C ARG A 343 -37.26 -3.93 0.15
N ALA A 344 -36.77 -4.52 1.24
CA ALA A 344 -37.05 -5.88 1.69
C ALA A 344 -36.81 -6.98 0.63
N GLY A 345 -36.06 -6.68 -0.45
CA GLY A 345 -35.82 -7.59 -1.57
C GLY A 345 -34.75 -8.63 -1.27
N ARG A 346 -34.82 -9.79 -1.95
CA ARG A 346 -33.81 -10.86 -1.84
C ARG A 346 -32.40 -10.34 -2.13
N ALA A 347 -32.24 -9.50 -3.15
CA ALA A 347 -30.95 -8.93 -3.51
C ALA A 347 -30.38 -8.03 -2.40
N ASP A 348 -31.21 -7.22 -1.75
CA ASP A 348 -30.77 -6.33 -0.68
C ASP A 348 -30.46 -7.12 0.60
N ALA A 349 -31.25 -8.17 0.90
CA ALA A 349 -30.96 -9.11 1.96
C ALA A 349 -29.62 -9.85 1.74
N THR A 350 -29.35 -10.32 0.51
CA THR A 350 -28.07 -10.94 0.16
C THR A 350 -26.91 -9.95 0.30
N ARG A 351 -27.07 -8.70 -0.12
CA ARG A 351 -26.04 -7.66 0.08
C ARG A 351 -25.76 -7.43 1.56
N LEU A 352 -26.80 -7.31 2.39
CA LEU A 352 -26.64 -7.18 3.83
C LEU A 352 -25.92 -8.39 4.43
N ALA A 353 -26.29 -9.62 4.04
CA ALA A 353 -25.65 -10.83 4.53
C ALA A 353 -24.14 -10.89 4.19
N ILE A 354 -23.76 -10.58 2.95
CA ILE A 354 -22.35 -10.58 2.52
C ILE A 354 -21.56 -9.51 3.27
N VAL A 355 -22.08 -8.28 3.32
CA VAL A 355 -21.42 -7.15 3.99
C VAL A 355 -21.28 -7.41 5.49
N ALA A 356 -22.35 -7.86 6.15
CA ALA A 356 -22.35 -8.18 7.56
C ALA A 356 -21.40 -9.35 7.86
N GLY A 357 -21.46 -10.43 7.08
CA GLY A 357 -20.58 -11.59 7.23
C GLY A 357 -19.10 -11.22 7.14
N LEU A 358 -18.71 -10.47 6.11
CA LEU A 358 -17.33 -9.98 5.98
C LEU A 358 -16.94 -9.07 7.16
N ALA A 359 -17.83 -8.18 7.60
CA ALA A 359 -17.56 -7.24 8.68
C ALA A 359 -17.28 -7.91 10.04
N LEU A 360 -17.79 -9.13 10.28
CA LEU A 360 -17.51 -9.90 11.50
C LEU A 360 -16.03 -10.28 11.63
N TYR A 361 -15.32 -10.40 10.50
CA TYR A 361 -13.89 -10.71 10.45
C TYR A 361 -13.01 -9.46 10.40
N ALA A 362 -13.59 -8.25 10.44
CA ALA A 362 -12.82 -7.01 10.44
C ALA A 362 -12.19 -6.70 11.81
N TYR A 363 -12.96 -6.85 12.89
CA TYR A 363 -12.51 -6.56 14.25
C TYR A 363 -13.39 -7.21 15.32
N PRO A 364 -12.89 -7.58 16.52
CA PRO A 364 -13.69 -8.27 17.53
C PRO A 364 -14.95 -7.51 17.95
N THR A 365 -14.92 -6.17 18.02
CA THR A 365 -16.11 -5.38 18.39
C THR A 365 -17.25 -5.51 17.36
N MET A 366 -16.93 -5.85 16.10
CA MET A 366 -17.93 -6.06 15.05
C MET A 366 -18.74 -7.34 15.28
N LYS A 367 -18.18 -8.33 15.99
CA LYS A 367 -18.88 -9.58 16.35
C LYS A 367 -20.10 -9.33 17.25
N LEU A 368 -20.14 -8.20 17.97
CA LEU A 368 -21.32 -7.76 18.71
C LEU A 368 -22.13 -6.72 17.94
N ALA A 369 -21.47 -5.71 17.37
CA ALA A 369 -22.16 -4.57 16.76
C ALA A 369 -22.95 -4.96 15.49
N VAL A 370 -22.39 -5.84 14.64
CA VAL A 370 -22.99 -6.21 13.36
C VAL A 370 -24.25 -7.07 13.55
N PRO A 371 -24.28 -8.12 14.39
CA PRO A 371 -25.50 -8.89 14.62
C PRO A 371 -26.63 -8.04 15.21
N LEU A 372 -26.32 -7.09 16.10
CA LEU A 372 -27.31 -6.16 16.64
C LEU A 372 -27.91 -5.26 15.55
N LEU A 373 -27.07 -4.71 14.67
CA LEU A 373 -27.53 -3.89 13.54
C LEU A 373 -28.40 -4.71 12.58
N VAL A 374 -27.99 -5.93 12.23
CA VAL A 374 -28.75 -6.82 11.34
C VAL A 374 -30.09 -7.19 11.98
N GLY A 375 -30.11 -7.56 13.27
CA GLY A 375 -31.33 -7.85 14.01
C GLY A 375 -32.30 -6.66 14.02
N TRP A 376 -31.77 -5.46 14.23
CA TRP A 376 -32.56 -4.22 14.18
C TRP A 376 -33.11 -3.93 12.78
N ALA A 377 -32.30 -4.10 11.73
CA ALA A 377 -32.73 -3.93 10.35
C ALA A 377 -33.84 -4.92 9.96
N VAL A 378 -33.70 -6.18 10.37
CA VAL A 378 -34.72 -7.22 10.18
C VAL A 378 -36.00 -6.87 10.93
N LEU A 379 -35.92 -6.41 12.17
CA LEU A 379 -37.08 -5.98 12.96
C LEU A 379 -37.81 -4.81 12.31
N ILE A 380 -37.10 -3.78 11.85
CA ILE A 380 -37.75 -2.64 11.16
C ILE A 380 -38.39 -3.10 9.85
N ALA A 381 -37.69 -3.92 9.05
CA ALA A 381 -38.24 -4.44 7.80
C ALA A 381 -39.50 -5.29 8.04
N LEU A 382 -39.53 -6.05 9.14
CA LEU A 382 -40.69 -6.80 9.60
C LEU A 382 -41.91 -5.93 9.92
N LEU A 383 -41.68 -4.73 10.45
CA LEU A 383 -42.73 -3.78 10.82
C LEU A 383 -43.22 -2.95 9.64
N HIS A 384 -42.37 -2.73 8.62
CA HIS A 384 -42.67 -1.87 7.47
C HIS A 384 -43.26 -2.61 6.25
N HIS A 385 -42.99 -3.91 6.10
CA HIS A 385 -43.38 -4.67 4.90
C HIS A 385 -44.26 -5.87 5.25
N ASP A 386 -45.23 -6.21 4.38
CA ASP A 386 -46.12 -7.36 4.55
C ASP A 386 -45.38 -8.71 4.57
N ARG A 387 -45.71 -9.60 5.51
CA ARG A 387 -45.03 -10.88 5.82
C ARG A 387 -44.80 -11.86 4.65
N SER A 388 -45.34 -11.58 3.46
CA SER A 388 -45.12 -12.32 2.21
C SER A 388 -43.64 -12.42 1.77
N TRP A 389 -42.75 -11.59 2.32
CA TRP A 389 -41.32 -11.58 1.97
C TRP A 389 -40.48 -12.63 2.71
N TRP A 390 -40.96 -13.25 3.80
CA TRP A 390 -40.15 -14.14 4.66
C TRP A 390 -39.39 -15.26 3.91
N PRO A 391 -39.98 -15.95 2.90
CA PRO A 391 -39.29 -17.02 2.20
C PRO A 391 -38.11 -16.50 1.38
N ARG A 392 -38.14 -15.22 1.00
CA ARG A 392 -37.09 -14.58 0.18
C ARG A 392 -35.80 -14.37 0.97
N TRP A 393 -35.86 -14.45 2.31
CA TRP A 393 -34.74 -14.16 3.21
C TRP A 393 -34.04 -15.41 3.74
N VAL A 394 -34.63 -16.60 3.57
CA VAL A 394 -34.03 -17.86 4.04
C VAL A 394 -32.63 -18.06 3.47
N ALA A 395 -32.45 -17.93 2.16
CA ALA A 395 -31.13 -18.09 1.54
C ALA A 395 -30.10 -17.03 2.02
N PRO A 396 -30.44 -15.72 2.08
CA PRO A 396 -29.58 -14.71 2.73
C PRO A 396 -29.23 -15.01 4.19
N LEU A 397 -30.17 -15.51 5.00
CA LEU A 397 -29.93 -15.85 6.40
C LEU A 397 -29.00 -17.04 6.54
N LEU A 398 -29.18 -18.07 5.71
CA LEU A 398 -28.25 -19.20 5.65
C LEU A 398 -26.86 -18.76 5.21
N LEU A 399 -26.76 -17.84 4.25
CA LEU A 399 -25.49 -17.26 3.84
C LEU A 399 -24.82 -16.49 4.99
N LEU A 400 -25.56 -15.68 5.73
CA LEU A 400 -25.03 -14.97 6.89
C LEU A 400 -24.57 -15.95 7.97
N ALA A 401 -25.33 -17.02 8.22
CA ALA A 401 -24.97 -18.05 9.19
C ALA A 401 -23.74 -18.86 8.77
N LEU A 402 -23.48 -19.00 7.46
CA LEU A 402 -22.25 -19.62 6.95
C LEU A 402 -21.03 -18.69 7.08
N LEU A 403 -21.26 -17.37 7.00
CA LEU A 403 -20.24 -16.34 7.14
C LEU A 403 -20.03 -15.91 8.60
N TRP A 404 -20.71 -16.53 9.56
CA TRP A 404 -20.53 -16.32 10.99
C TRP A 404 -19.83 -17.55 11.58
#